data_AF-A0A800KUZ9-F1
#
_entry.id   AF-A0A800KUZ9-F1
#
_cell.length_a   1.000
_cell.length_b   1.000
_cell.length_c   1.000
_cell.angle_alpha   90.00
_cell.angle_beta   90.00
_cell.angle_gamma   90.00
#
_symmetry.space_group_name_H-M   'P 1'
#
loop_
_entity.id
_entity.type
_entity.pdbx_description
1 polymer ?
#
loop_
_entity_poly.entity_id
_entity_poly.type
_entity_poly.pdbx_seq_one_letter_code
_entity_poly.pdbx_strand_id
1 'polypeptide(L)' 'MVVDVARGEVAVAFVELAEGATFDEQKLRSWCRETIAQFKVPKSIYALDEMPRNPTGKIMRRELTKLVEKETVN' A
#
# COMPACT_ATOMS: atom_id res chain seq x y z
N MET A 1 0.10 7.41 2.19
CA MET A 1 1.18 8.07 1.44
C MET A 1 2.41 8.00 2.30
N VAL A 2 3.59 7.96 1.68
CA VAL A 2 4.89 7.88 2.37
C VAL A 2 5.73 9.06 1.91
N VAL A 3 6.53 9.60 2.81
CA VAL A 3 7.45 10.69 2.49
C VAL A 3 8.52 10.20 1.52
N ASP A 4 8.73 10.93 0.43
CA ASP A 4 9.73 10.65 -0.60
C ASP A 4 10.59 11.91 -0.76
N VAL A 5 11.91 11.77 -0.58
CA VAL A 5 12.86 12.89 -0.58
C VAL A 5 12.85 13.66 -1.92
N ALA A 6 12.52 12.99 -3.03
CA ALA A 6 12.50 13.60 -4.35
C ALA A 6 11.12 14.18 -4.73
N ARG A 7 10.03 13.71 -4.11
CA ARG A 7 8.64 14.04 -4.52
C ARG A 7 7.73 14.59 -3.43
N GLY A 8 8.23 14.73 -2.20
CA GLY A 8 7.43 15.11 -1.04
C GLY A 8 6.68 13.90 -0.49
N GLU A 9 5.55 13.53 -1.09
CA GLU A 9 4.76 12.36 -0.70
C GLU A 9 4.38 11.51 -1.91
N VAL A 10 4.44 10.18 -1.76
CA VAL A 10 4.02 9.22 -2.78
C VAL A 10 2.86 8.36 -2.31
N ALA A 11 1.94 8.06 -3.23
CA ALA A 11 0.87 7.10 -2.99
C ALA A 11 1.45 5.68 -2.85
N VAL A 12 1.03 4.99 -1.79
CA VAL A 12 1.26 3.55 -1.58
C VAL A 12 -0.07 2.88 -1.31
N ALA A 13 -0.16 1.58 -1.61
CA ALA A 13 -1.34 0.79 -1.31
C ALA A 13 -0.98 -0.40 -0.43
N PHE A 14 -1.95 -0.85 0.36
CA PHE A 14 -1.87 -2.07 1.16
C PHE A 14 -3.04 -2.97 0.77
N VAL A 15 -2.77 -4.25 0.58
CA VAL A 15 -3.78 -5.25 0.22
C VAL A 15 -3.73 -6.39 1.21
N GLU A 16 -4.90 -6.84 1.63
CA GLU A 16 -5.11 -8.07 2.39
C GLU A 16 -5.61 -9.11 1.38
N LEU A 17 -4.92 -10.23 1.25
CA LEU A 17 -5.25 -11.24 0.26
C LEU A 17 -6.39 -12.12 0.78
N ALA A 18 -7.34 -12.44 -0.11
CA ALA A 18 -8.28 -13.51 0.17
C ALA A 18 -7.56 -14.87 0.21
N GLU A 19 -8.14 -15.84 0.92
CA GLU A 19 -7.60 -17.18 0.99
C GLU A 19 -7.37 -17.79 -0.41
N GLY A 20 -6.17 -18.33 -0.63
CA GLY A 20 -5.76 -18.90 -1.93
C GLY A 20 -5.39 -17.89 -3.00
N ALA A 21 -5.48 -16.58 -2.75
CA ALA A 21 -5.01 -15.56 -3.68
C ALA A 21 -3.48 -15.42 -3.66
N THR A 22 -2.89 -15.09 -4.82
CA THR A 22 -1.46 -14.82 -4.95
C THR A 22 -1.23 -13.33 -5.14
N PHE A 23 -0.23 -12.79 -4.46
CA PHE A 23 0.18 -11.41 -4.63
C PHE A 23 1.12 -11.23 -5.82
N ASP A 24 0.79 -10.26 -6.67
CA ASP A 24 1.64 -9.78 -7.76
C ASP A 24 1.51 -8.26 -7.85
N GLU A 25 2.54 -7.56 -7.35
CA GLU A 25 2.59 -6.11 -7.35
C GLU A 25 2.52 -5.53 -8.77
N GLN A 26 3.23 -6.12 -9.73
CA GLN A 26 3.32 -5.60 -11.09
C GLN A 26 1.96 -5.70 -11.79
N LYS A 27 1.27 -6.82 -11.63
CA LYS A 27 -0.07 -7.05 -12.18
C LYS A 27 -1.08 -6.08 -11.57
N LEU A 28 -1.10 -5.94 -10.24
CA LEU A 28 -2.00 -5.00 -9.55
C LEU A 28 -1.73 -3.54 -9.96
N ARG A 29 -0.46 -3.15 -10.04
CA ARG A 29 -0.09 -1.79 -10.45
C ARG A 29 -0.42 -1.51 -11.91
N SER A 30 -0.30 -2.50 -12.79
CA SER A 30 -0.71 -2.39 -14.20
C SER A 30 -2.22 -2.21 -14.30
N TRP A 31 -2.99 -3.01 -13.56
CA TRP A 31 -4.44 -2.83 -13.46
C TRP A 31 -4.82 -1.43 -12.95
N CYS A 32 -4.12 -0.88 -11.95
CA CYS A 32 -4.34 0.51 -11.52
C CYS A 32 -4.07 1.53 -12.65
N ARG A 33 -3.01 1.35 -13.45
CA ARG A 33 -2.73 2.27 -14.57
C ARG A 33 -3.85 2.30 -15.62
N GLU A 34 -4.51 1.17 -15.80
CA GLU A 34 -5.61 1.02 -16.78
C GLU A 34 -6.95 1.52 -16.23
N THR A 35 -7.12 1.57 -14.90
CA THR A 35 -8.43 1.82 -14.27
C THR A 35 -8.54 3.17 -13.57
N ILE A 36 -7.43 3.82 -13.24
CA ILE A 36 -7.42 5.13 -12.57
C ILE A 36 -6.41 6.07 -13.22
N ALA A 37 -6.59 7.38 -12.98
CA ALA A 37 -5.67 8.41 -13.49
C ALA A 37 -4.23 8.16 -13.02
N GLN A 38 -3.26 8.41 -13.90
CA GLN A 38 -1.84 8.07 -13.69
C GLN A 38 -1.27 8.56 -12.36
N PHE A 39 -1.64 9.76 -11.92
CA PHE A 39 -1.18 10.35 -10.66
C PHE A 39 -1.76 9.69 -9.39
N LYS A 40 -2.80 8.85 -9.53
CA LYS A 40 -3.38 8.06 -8.43
C LYS A 40 -2.82 6.65 -8.35
N VAL A 41 -2.04 6.22 -9.33
CA VAL A 41 -1.44 4.89 -9.35
C VAL A 41 -0.41 4.79 -8.22
N PRO A 42 -0.53 3.80 -7.31
CA PRO A 42 0.44 3.63 -6.25
C PRO A 42 1.86 3.41 -6.80
N LYS A 43 2.83 3.98 -6.10
CA LYS A 43 4.25 3.75 -6.37
C LYS A 43 4.65 2.33 -6.01
N SER A 44 4.19 1.87 -4.85
CA SER A 44 4.38 0.52 -4.32
C SER A 44 3.05 -0.02 -3.77
N ILE A 45 2.89 -1.33 -3.82
CA ILE A 45 1.75 -2.05 -3.24
C ILE A 45 2.30 -3.11 -2.28
N TYR A 46 1.78 -3.17 -1.07
CA TYR A 46 2.24 -4.08 -0.03
C TYR A 46 1.16 -5.09 0.29
N ALA A 47 1.49 -6.38 0.22
CA ALA A 47 0.64 -7.43 0.76
C ALA A 47 0.82 -7.53 2.28
N LEU A 48 -0.29 -7.63 2.99
CA LEU A 48 -0.33 -7.89 4.42
C LEU A 48 -1.10 -9.18 4.67
N ASP A 49 -0.66 -9.93 5.68
CA ASP A 49 -1.41 -11.09 6.16
C ASP A 49 -2.75 -10.65 6.78
N GLU A 50 -2.74 -9.53 7.51
CA GLU A 50 -3.93 -8.96 8.13
C GLU A 50 -3.84 -7.42 8.14
N MET A 51 -4.95 -6.75 7.82
CA MET A 51 -5.03 -5.29 7.93
C MET A 51 -5.11 -4.86 9.40
N PRO A 52 -4.26 -3.93 9.88
CA PRO A 52 -4.32 -3.46 11.26
C PRO A 52 -5.63 -2.72 11.51
N ARG A 53 -6.43 -3.26 12.45
CA ARG A 53 -7.74 -2.72 12.82
C ARG A 53 -7.81 -2.45 14.31
N ASN A 54 -8.60 -1.45 14.68
CA ASN A 54 -8.94 -1.22 16.08
C ASN A 54 -10.02 -2.22 16.54
N PRO A 55 -10.36 -2.29 17.85
CA PRO A 55 -11.39 -3.20 18.36
C PRO A 55 -12.79 -3.03 17.75
N THR A 56 -13.05 -1.92 17.06
CA THR A 56 -14.30 -1.68 16.31
C THR A 56 -14.19 -2.02 14.81
N GLY A 57 -13.09 -2.65 14.37
CA GLY A 57 -12.86 -3.06 12.98
C GLY A 57 -12.35 -1.97 12.04
N LYS A 58 -12.14 -0.74 12.52
CA LYS A 58 -11.65 0.38 11.69
C LYS A 58 -10.15 0.26 11.42
N ILE A 59 -9.76 0.51 10.18
CA ILE A 59 -8.35 0.48 9.75
C ILE A 59 -7.54 1.54 10.50
N MET A 60 -6.42 1.13 11.09
CA MET A 60 -5.48 1.99 11.78
C MET A 60 -4.40 2.49 10.82
N ARG A 61 -4.71 3.57 10.08
CA ARG A 61 -3.78 4.16 9.09
C ARG A 61 -2.37 4.44 9.63
N ARG A 62 -2.25 4.83 10.91
CA ARG A 62 -0.95 5.10 11.54
C ARG A 62 -0.07 3.86 11.61
N GLU A 63 -0.65 2.69 11.88
CA GLU A 63 0.14 1.46 11.95
C GLU A 63 0.61 1.02 10.56
N LEU A 64 -0.20 1.26 9.52
CA LEU A 64 0.23 1.08 8.13
C LEU A 64 1.41 1.98 7.75
N THR A 65 1.39 3.26 8.14
CA THR A 65 2.50 4.19 7.85
C THR A 65 3.82 3.71 8.47
N LYS A 66 3.79 3.18 9.70
CA LYS A 66 5.00 2.66 10.36
C LYS A 66 5.62 1.45 9.63
N LEU A 67 4.84 0.67 8.90
CA LEU A 67 5.35 -0.51 8.17
C LEU A 67 6.28 -0.09 7.03
N VAL A 68 6.00 1.05 6.40
CA VAL A 68 6.72 1.54 5.21
C VAL A 68 7.82 2.55 5.56
N GLU A 69 7.69 3.27 6.67
CA GLU A 69 8.76 4.13 7.20
C GLU A 69 10.03 3.31 7.55
N LYS A 70 9.86 2.08 8.05
CA LYS A 70 10.98 1.18 8.36
C LYS A 70 11.78 0.72 7.15
N GLU A 71 11.17 0.72 5.98
CA GLU A 71 11.77 0.23 4.74
C GLU A 71 12.59 1.32 4.02
N THR A 72 12.33 2.59 4.32
CA THR A 72 12.98 3.74 3.65
C THR A 72 14.33 4.12 4.29
N VAL A 73 14.73 3.47 5.40
CA VAL A 73 15.95 3.79 6.17
C VAL A 73 17.05 2.71 6.03
N ASN A 74 16.86 1.72 5.16
CA ASN A 74 17.86 0.69 4.85
C ASN A 74 18.41 0.84 3.43
#